data_AF-A0A7J4VE69-F1
#
_entry.id   AF-A0A7J4VE69-F1
#
_cell.length_a   1.000
_cell.length_b   1.000
_cell.length_c   1.000
_cell.angle_alpha   90.00
_cell.angle_beta   90.00
_cell.angle_gamma   90.00
#
_symmetry.space_group_name_H-M   'P 1'
#
loop_
_entity.id
_entity.type
_entity.pdbx_description
1 polymer ?
#
loop_
_entity_poly.entity_id
_entity_poly.type
_entity_poly.pdbx_seq_one_letter_code
_entity_poly.pdbx_strand_id
1 'polypeptide(L)' 'GREVALITAGSYFAGTHTVLFDASSLASGVYFYKLTSGDFTDSKKMVLIK' A
#
# COMPACT_ATOMS: atom_id res chain seq x y z
N GLY A 1 8.19 2.00 -12.47
CA GLY A 1 6.99 2.66 -11.91
C GLY A 1 7.43 3.77 -10.98
N ARG A 2 6.58 4.77 -10.71
CA ARG A 2 6.85 5.84 -9.75
C ARG A 2 6.23 5.47 -8.40
N GLU A 3 7.00 5.54 -7.32
CA GLU A 3 6.45 5.45 -5.96
C GLU A 3 5.61 6.70 -5.68
N VAL A 4 4.34 6.50 -5.30
CA VAL A 4 3.38 7.60 -5.11
C VAL A 4 3.12 7.92 -3.64
N ALA A 5 3.34 6.96 -2.74
CA ALA A 5 3.17 7.13 -1.30
C ALA A 5 3.85 6.00 -0.53
N LEU A 6 4.37 6.32 0.66
CA LEU A 6 4.75 5.37 1.69
C LEU A 6 3.68 5.42 2.79
N ILE A 7 2.85 4.37 2.88
CA ILE A 7 1.67 4.35 3.78
C ILE A 7 2.07 4.06 5.21
N THR A 8 3.05 3.17 5.40
CA THR A 8 3.63 2.88 6.70
C THR A 8 5.06 2.36 6.58
N ALA A 9 5.85 2.58 7.63
CA ALA A 9 7.20 2.06 7.78
C ALA A 9 7.41 1.55 9.22
N GLY A 10 8.20 0.50 9.37
CA GLY A 10 8.57 -0.07 10.66
C GLY A 10 8.18 -1.53 10.84
N SER A 11 8.58 -2.10 11.97
CA SER A 11 8.29 -3.48 12.34
C SER A 11 6.95 -3.57 13.06
N TYR A 12 6.09 -4.47 12.60
CA TYR A 12 4.83 -4.80 13.23
C TYR A 12 4.92 -6.16 13.89
N PHE A 13 4.36 -6.32 15.10
CA PHE A 13 4.23 -7.63 15.73
C PHE A 13 3.30 -8.55 14.92
N ALA A 14 3.44 -9.86 15.08
CA ALA A 14 2.56 -10.80 14.42
C ALA A 14 1.08 -10.53 14.79
N GLY A 15 0.21 -10.49 13.79
CA GLY A 15 -1.21 -10.18 13.96
C GLY A 15 -1.81 -9.48 12.75
N THR A 16 -3.08 -9.12 12.87
CA THR A 16 -3.79 -8.34 11.85
C THR A 16 -3.60 -6.85 12.12
N HIS A 17 -3.13 -6.11 11.12
CA HIS A 17 -2.96 -4.66 11.18
C HIS A 17 -3.83 -4.00 10.13
N THR A 18 -4.49 -2.91 10.51
CA THR A 18 -5.25 -2.06 9.59
C THR A 18 -4.55 -0.71 9.51
N VAL A 19 -4.24 -0.29 8.29
CA VAL A 19 -3.64 1.02 8.01
C VAL A 19 -4.58 1.83 7.14
N LEU A 20 -4.70 3.12 7.44
CA LEU A 20 -5.47 4.05 6.62
C LEU A 20 -4.61 4.54 5.46
N PHE A 21 -5.13 4.46 4.25
CA PHE A 21 -4.52 5.05 3.08
C PHE A 21 -5.39 6.20 2.58
N ASP A 22 -4.89 7.43 2.72
CA ASP A 22 -5.54 8.61 2.15
C ASP A 22 -5.14 8.77 0.68
N ALA A 23 -6.07 8.38 -0.21
CA ALA A 23 -5.91 8.49 -1.65
C ALA A 23 -6.53 9.77 -2.25
N SER A 24 -6.94 10.75 -1.43
CA SER A 24 -7.71 11.93 -1.87
C SER A 24 -7.00 12.79 -2.91
N SER A 25 -5.66 12.81 -2.88
CA SER A 25 -4.78 13.54 -3.82
C SER A 25 -4.46 12.76 -5.10
N LEU A 26 -4.88 11.50 -5.21
CA LEU A 26 -4.62 10.64 -6.36
C LEU A 26 -5.80 10.67 -7.34
N ALA A 27 -5.49 10.66 -8.63
CA ALA A 27 -6.50 10.55 -9.68
C ALA A 27 -7.07 9.13 -9.74
N SER A 28 -8.33 8.98 -10.18
CA SER A 28 -8.91 7.66 -10.46
C SER A 28 -8.03 6.89 -11.44
N GLY A 29 -7.80 5.60 -11.20
CA GLY A 29 -6.91 4.80 -12.01
C GLY A 29 -6.44 3.51 -11.34
N VAL A 30 -5.54 2.80 -12.02
CA VAL A 30 -4.95 1.56 -11.51
C VAL A 30 -3.64 1.89 -10.78
N TYR A 31 -3.55 1.44 -9.55
CA TYR A 31 -2.37 1.56 -8.70
C TYR A 31 -1.89 0.18 -8.30
N PHE A 32 -0.59 0.07 -8.04
CA PHE A 32 0.00 -1.13 -7.47
C PHE A 32 0.58 -0.78 -6.11
N TYR A 33 0.33 -1.63 -5.13
CA TYR A 33 0.97 -1.53 -3.82
C TYR A 33 1.79 -2.78 -3.55
N LYS A 34 2.87 -2.58 -2.79
CA LYS A 34 3.79 -3.62 -2.39
C LYS A 34 3.76 -3.74 -0.87
N LEU A 35 3.53 -4.95 -0.38
CA LEU A 35 3.64 -5.32 1.02
C LEU A 35 4.94 -6.10 1.21
N THR A 36 5.78 -5.68 2.16
CA THR A 36 7.04 -6.36 2.47
C THR A 36 7.10 -6.65 3.97
N SER A 37 7.41 -7.90 4.33
CA SER A 37 7.57 -8.38 5.70
C SER A 37 8.66 -9.44 5.76
N GLY A 38 9.84 -9.08 6.29
CA GLY A 38 11.02 -9.96 6.22
C GLY A 38 11.33 -10.36 4.77
N ASP A 39 11.40 -11.67 4.51
CA ASP A 39 11.65 -12.22 3.18
C ASP A 39 10.38 -12.30 2.30
N PHE A 40 9.21 -11.99 2.85
CA PHE A 40 7.95 -11.98 2.10
C PHE A 40 7.76 -10.64 1.40
N THR A 41 7.48 -10.69 0.11
CA THR A 41 7.02 -9.54 -0.67
C THR A 41 5.84 -9.94 -1.53
N ASP A 42 4.76 -9.17 -1.45
CA ASP A 42 3.57 -9.35 -2.26
C ASP A 42 3.17 -8.04 -2.93
N SER A 43 2.79 -8.12 -4.20
CA SER A 43 2.39 -6.96 -5.00
C SER A 43 0.97 -7.17 -5.50
N LYS A 44 0.10 -6.23 -5.18
CA LYS A 44 -1.32 -6.31 -5.50
C LYS A 44 -1.77 -5.09 -6.29
N LYS A 45 -2.74 -5.32 -7.17
CA LYS A 45 -3.37 -4.28 -8.00
C LYS A 45 -4.57 -3.72 -7.25
N MET A 46 -4.70 -2.40 -7.24
CA MET A 46 -5.84 -1.66 -6.70
C MET A 46 -6.41 -0.76 -7.79
N VAL A 47 -7.73 -0.68 -7.87
CA VAL A 47 -8.42 0.29 -8.74
C VAL A 47 -8.99 1.37 -7.84
N LEU A 48 -8.52 2.61 -8.00
CA LEU A 48 -9.06 3.78 -7.33
C LEU A 48 -10.16 4.38 -8.20
N ILE A 49 -11.36 4.46 -7.66
CA ILE A 49 -12.52 5.10 -8.27
C ILE A 49 -12.93 6.24 -7.35
N LYS A 50 -13.12 7.43 -7.92
CA LYS A 50 -13.61 8.62 -7.23
C LYS A 50 -15.09 8.81 -7.48
#